data_AF-A0A2V6MPH5-F1
#
_entry.id   AF-A0A2V6MPH5-F1
#
_cell.length_a   1.000
_cell.length_b   1.000
_cell.length_c   1.000
_cell.angle_alpha   90.00
_cell.angle_beta   90.00
_cell.angle_gamma   90.00
#
_symmetry.space_group_name_H-M   'P 1'
#
loop_
_entity.id
_entity.type
_entity.pdbx_description
1 polymer ?
#
loop_
_entity_poly.entity_id
_entity_poly.type
_entity_poly.pdbx_seq_one_letter_code
_entity_poly.pdbx_strand_id
1 'polypeptide(L)'
;PKLTKEYVIFSAHWDHLGKHPELQGDQIFNGAVDNASGVAAVITLGRAFTKLNPPPKRALLFLATTAEEAGLLGAKYYATHPLYPLEKTLADINIDSMNVWGKARDIEDTSFGMSTLDDALARVAGGQGRIAIPNPRPEKGSIYRADNFEFAKAGVPSLYIGDKEHLVARAPDAPLRADEFDLHDYHQVSDEVKPDWDLSGAVQDAQLLFVIGDEVANGAKFPEWKPGNEFKPRRDAMMRKP
;
A
#
# COMPACT_ATOMS: atom_id res chain seq x y z
N PRO A 1 4.46 -3.64 -27.89
CA PRO A 1 5.55 -4.33 -27.14
C PRO A 1 4.98 -5.53 -26.36
N LYS A 2 5.64 -6.70 -26.34
CA LYS A 2 5.08 -7.96 -25.78
C LYS A 2 4.72 -7.87 -24.28
N LEU A 3 5.44 -7.05 -23.52
CA LEU A 3 5.28 -6.89 -22.07
C LEU A 3 4.13 -5.95 -21.66
N THR A 4 3.49 -5.22 -22.60
CA THR A 4 2.36 -4.32 -22.25
C THR A 4 1.07 -5.07 -21.86
N LYS A 5 1.10 -6.41 -21.88
CA LYS A 5 0.02 -7.28 -21.39
C LYS A 5 0.33 -7.89 -20.01
N GLU A 6 1.33 -7.34 -19.32
CA GLU A 6 1.69 -7.65 -17.94
C GLU A 6 1.50 -6.38 -17.11
N TYR A 7 1.11 -6.54 -15.84
CA TYR A 7 0.57 -5.46 -15.01
C TYR A 7 1.26 -5.36 -13.66
N VAL A 8 1.44 -4.13 -13.18
CA VAL A 8 1.71 -3.83 -11.76
C VAL A 8 0.54 -3.00 -11.26
N ILE A 9 -0.04 -3.39 -10.13
CA ILE A 9 -1.18 -2.69 -9.52
C ILE A 9 -0.64 -1.76 -8.43
N PHE A 10 -1.13 -0.53 -8.41
CA PHE A 10 -1.13 0.34 -7.24
C PHE A 10 -2.58 0.45 -6.77
N SER A 11 -2.87 0.00 -5.56
CA SER A 11 -4.22 -0.06 -5.01
C SER A 11 -4.34 0.82 -3.76
N ALA A 12 -5.53 1.40 -3.57
CA ALA A 12 -5.98 2.05 -2.34
C ALA A 12 -7.51 2.02 -2.32
N HIS A 13 -8.12 1.83 -1.15
CA HIS A 13 -9.58 1.93 -1.07
C HIS A 13 -10.02 3.38 -0.97
N TRP A 14 -11.12 3.72 -1.62
CA TRP A 14 -11.68 5.07 -1.61
C TRP A 14 -12.90 5.23 -0.72
N ASP A 15 -13.47 4.13 -0.24
CA ASP A 15 -14.53 4.17 0.77
C ASP A 15 -13.97 4.44 2.15
N HIS A 16 -14.88 4.86 3.03
CA HIS A 16 -14.69 4.89 4.47
C HIS A 16 -16.05 4.53 5.12
N LEU A 17 -16.26 4.89 6.40
CA LEU A 17 -17.44 4.47 7.17
C LEU A 17 -18.75 5.24 6.86
N GLY A 18 -18.69 6.31 6.07
CA GLY A 18 -19.87 7.07 5.65
C GLY A 18 -20.42 7.99 6.74
N LYS A 19 -21.69 7.83 7.12
CA LYS A 19 -22.37 8.72 8.08
C LYS A 19 -23.06 7.92 9.20
N HIS A 20 -22.87 8.32 10.45
CA HIS A 20 -23.59 7.75 11.60
C HIS A 20 -24.57 8.78 12.21
N PRO A 21 -25.88 8.68 11.92
CA PRO A 21 -26.86 9.72 12.27
C PRO A 21 -27.17 9.83 13.77
N GLU A 22 -26.69 8.91 14.59
CA GLU A 22 -26.93 8.86 16.03
C GLU A 22 -25.83 9.59 16.85
N LEU A 23 -24.68 9.89 16.22
CA LEU A 23 -23.63 10.69 16.85
C LEU A 23 -24.12 12.11 17.10
N GLN A 24 -23.69 12.69 18.23
CA GLN A 24 -23.92 14.09 18.54
C GLN A 24 -22.78 14.94 17.95
N GLY A 25 -23.12 16.05 17.29
CA GLY A 25 -22.13 16.90 16.64
C GLY A 25 -21.85 16.46 15.21
N ASP A 26 -20.57 16.29 14.88
CA ASP A 26 -20.18 15.73 13.58
C ASP A 26 -20.60 14.26 13.47
N GLN A 27 -21.07 13.88 12.29
CA GLN A 27 -21.63 12.58 11.97
C GLN A 27 -20.96 11.93 10.76
N ILE A 28 -20.02 12.63 10.11
CA ILE A 28 -19.38 12.21 8.87
C ILE A 28 -18.01 11.65 9.19
N PHE A 29 -17.74 10.43 8.74
CA PHE A 29 -16.41 9.84 8.79
C PHE A 29 -15.71 10.22 7.49
N ASN A 30 -14.83 11.21 7.57
CA ASN A 30 -14.16 11.78 6.40
C ASN A 30 -13.04 10.90 5.86
N GLY A 31 -12.33 10.16 6.73
CA GLY A 31 -11.30 9.21 6.31
C GLY A 31 -10.10 9.88 5.66
N ALA A 32 -9.62 10.99 6.25
CA ALA A 32 -8.58 11.81 5.64
C ALA A 32 -7.24 11.07 5.55
N VAL A 33 -6.82 10.40 6.62
CA VAL A 33 -5.69 9.47 6.61
C VAL A 33 -6.14 8.14 6.03
N ASP A 34 -7.25 7.58 6.53
CA ASP A 34 -7.80 6.27 6.15
C ASP A 34 -9.08 6.43 5.29
N ASN A 35 -9.02 6.43 3.96
CA ASN A 35 -7.82 6.27 3.13
C ASN A 35 -7.78 7.27 1.96
N ALA A 36 -8.32 8.47 2.17
CA ALA A 36 -8.20 9.56 1.20
C ALA A 36 -6.73 9.87 0.89
N SER A 37 -5.85 9.72 1.88
CA SER A 37 -4.40 9.91 1.70
C SER A 37 -3.78 8.88 0.74
N GLY A 38 -4.17 7.60 0.81
CA GLY A 38 -3.70 6.57 -0.10
C GLY A 38 -4.25 6.74 -1.52
N VAL A 39 -5.53 7.12 -1.66
CA VAL A 39 -6.10 7.47 -2.97
C VAL A 39 -5.35 8.66 -3.60
N ALA A 40 -5.01 9.68 -2.79
CA ALA A 40 -4.21 10.81 -3.26
C ALA A 40 -2.81 10.37 -3.74
N ALA A 41 -2.19 9.40 -3.06
CA ALA A 41 -0.93 8.81 -3.49
C ALA A 41 -1.07 8.02 -4.80
N VAL A 42 -2.10 7.18 -4.96
CA VAL A 42 -2.38 6.46 -6.21
C VAL A 42 -2.55 7.41 -7.40
N ILE A 43 -3.31 8.49 -7.23
CA ILE A 43 -3.49 9.52 -8.27
C ILE A 43 -2.16 10.22 -8.58
N THR A 44 -1.38 10.55 -7.54
CA THR A 44 -0.09 11.23 -7.67
C THR A 44 0.94 10.36 -8.40
N LEU A 45 1.02 9.08 -8.06
CA LEU A 45 1.86 8.08 -8.73
C LEU A 45 1.45 7.93 -10.19
N GLY A 46 0.15 7.81 -10.47
CA GLY A 46 -0.39 7.77 -11.83
C GLY A 46 0.09 8.96 -12.66
N ARG A 47 -0.02 10.18 -12.10
CA ARG A 47 0.50 11.39 -12.74
C ARG A 47 2.02 11.34 -12.94
N ALA A 48 2.78 10.87 -11.96
CA ALA A 48 4.24 10.80 -12.06
C ALA A 48 4.70 9.85 -13.18
N PHE A 49 4.08 8.68 -13.31
CA PHE A 49 4.43 7.70 -14.35
C PHE A 49 4.14 8.21 -15.77
N THR A 50 3.17 9.10 -15.96
CA THR A 50 2.94 9.75 -17.28
C THR A 50 4.10 10.67 -17.72
N LYS A 51 5.02 11.02 -16.80
CA LYS A 51 6.18 11.87 -17.09
C LYS A 51 7.42 11.09 -17.51
N LEU A 52 7.40 9.76 -17.40
CA LEU A 52 8.54 8.94 -17.81
C LEU A 52 8.65 8.85 -19.34
N ASN A 53 9.88 8.98 -19.82
CA ASN A 53 10.23 8.74 -21.21
C ASN A 53 11.59 8.04 -21.30
N PRO A 54 11.66 6.77 -21.73
CA PRO A 54 10.53 5.95 -22.17
C PRO A 54 9.58 5.57 -21.01
N PRO A 55 8.30 5.24 -21.30
CA PRO A 55 7.40 4.71 -20.28
C PRO A 55 7.86 3.30 -19.83
N PRO A 56 7.36 2.81 -18.68
CA PRO A 56 7.66 1.46 -18.21
C PRO A 56 7.32 0.38 -19.25
N LYS A 57 8.08 -0.72 -19.24
CA LYS A 57 7.89 -1.84 -20.19
C LYS A 57 6.54 -2.56 -20.03
N ARG A 58 5.96 -2.49 -18.83
CA ARG A 58 4.69 -3.13 -18.44
C ARG A 58 3.62 -2.07 -18.16
N ALA A 59 2.37 -2.49 -18.26
CA ALA A 59 1.26 -1.61 -17.92
C ALA A 59 1.20 -1.40 -16.40
N LEU A 60 0.82 -0.20 -15.99
CA LEU A 60 0.54 0.13 -14.60
C LEU A 60 -0.97 0.30 -14.45
N LEU A 61 -1.55 -0.34 -13.45
CA LEU A 61 -2.96 -0.19 -13.09
C LEU A 61 -3.05 0.58 -11.78
N PHE A 62 -3.75 1.71 -11.80
CA PHE A 62 -4.06 2.51 -10.62
C PHE A 62 -5.49 2.21 -10.23
N LEU A 63 -5.69 1.47 -9.14
CA LEU A 63 -6.96 0.89 -8.75
C LEU A 63 -7.47 1.54 -7.45
N ALA A 64 -8.65 2.14 -7.51
CA ALA A 64 -9.38 2.61 -6.33
C ALA A 64 -10.46 1.58 -5.97
N THR A 65 -10.25 0.79 -4.93
CA THR A 65 -11.17 -0.26 -4.44
C THR A 65 -12.23 0.35 -3.53
N THR A 66 -13.35 -0.36 -3.33
CA THR A 66 -14.47 0.10 -2.50
C THR A 66 -14.89 -0.99 -1.53
N ALA A 67 -15.63 -0.64 -0.49
CA ALA A 67 -16.12 -1.54 0.54
C ALA A 67 -15.00 -2.34 1.21
N GLU A 68 -13.84 -1.72 1.40
CA GLU A 68 -12.72 -2.25 2.19
C GLU A 68 -13.15 -2.37 3.65
N GLU A 69 -13.75 -1.30 4.19
CA GLU A 69 -14.19 -1.19 5.58
C GLU A 69 -15.34 -2.16 5.91
N ALA A 70 -16.02 -2.64 4.88
CA ALA A 70 -17.07 -3.65 4.96
C ALA A 70 -16.54 -5.09 4.82
N GLY A 71 -15.22 -5.28 4.83
CA GLY A 71 -14.54 -6.58 4.72
C GLY A 71 -13.94 -6.87 3.35
N LEU A 72 -13.16 -5.93 2.81
CA LEU A 72 -12.34 -6.07 1.60
C LEU A 72 -13.14 -6.41 0.34
N LEU A 73 -14.42 -6.02 0.29
CA LEU A 73 -15.38 -6.56 -0.68
C LEU A 73 -15.02 -6.19 -2.12
N GLY A 74 -14.53 -4.97 -2.35
CA GLY A 74 -14.09 -4.52 -3.67
C GLY A 74 -12.83 -5.23 -4.15
N ALA A 75 -11.79 -5.32 -3.31
CA ALA A 75 -10.58 -6.06 -3.68
C ALA A 75 -10.87 -7.55 -3.87
N LYS A 76 -11.70 -8.15 -3.02
CA LYS A 76 -12.16 -9.54 -3.17
C LYS A 76 -12.88 -9.75 -4.49
N TYR A 77 -13.77 -8.83 -4.85
CA TYR A 77 -14.47 -8.89 -6.12
C TYR A 77 -13.49 -8.83 -7.30
N TYR A 78 -12.57 -7.87 -7.30
CA TYR A 78 -11.56 -7.74 -8.35
C TYR A 78 -10.66 -8.99 -8.43
N ALA A 79 -10.14 -9.48 -7.30
CA ALA A 79 -9.25 -10.63 -7.26
C ALA A 79 -9.91 -11.94 -7.73
N THR A 80 -11.26 -12.01 -7.68
CA THR A 80 -12.03 -13.17 -8.16
C THR A 80 -12.63 -12.97 -9.56
N HIS A 81 -12.78 -11.72 -10.01
CA HIS A 81 -13.31 -11.33 -11.32
C HIS A 81 -12.41 -10.27 -11.98
N PRO A 82 -11.13 -10.60 -12.23
CA PRO A 82 -10.15 -9.58 -12.58
C PRO A 82 -10.38 -9.08 -14.01
N LEU A 83 -10.37 -7.75 -14.18
CA LEU A 83 -10.38 -7.15 -15.51
C LEU A 83 -9.12 -7.51 -16.30
N TYR A 84 -7.98 -7.57 -15.60
CA TYR A 84 -6.69 -7.99 -16.14
C TYR A 84 -6.23 -9.29 -15.48
N PRO A 85 -5.86 -10.34 -16.23
CA PRO A 85 -5.60 -11.65 -15.66
C PRO A 85 -4.48 -11.63 -14.60
N LEU A 86 -4.72 -12.30 -13.47
CA LEU A 86 -3.79 -12.27 -12.32
C LEU A 86 -2.49 -13.04 -12.59
N GLU A 87 -2.49 -14.02 -13.51
CA GLU A 87 -1.27 -14.68 -13.99
C GLU A 87 -0.37 -13.74 -14.80
N LYS A 88 -0.91 -12.61 -15.26
CA LYS A 88 -0.17 -11.52 -15.91
C LYS A 88 0.10 -10.34 -14.97
N THR A 89 -0.35 -10.42 -13.72
CA THR A 89 -0.11 -9.39 -12.70
C THR A 89 1.13 -9.76 -11.89
N LEU A 90 2.11 -8.86 -11.87
CA LEU A 90 3.41 -9.06 -11.23
C LEU A 90 3.32 -8.88 -9.73
N ALA A 91 2.70 -7.77 -9.33
CA ALA A 91 2.55 -7.38 -7.94
C ALA A 91 1.34 -6.46 -7.76
N ASP A 92 0.85 -6.44 -6.53
CA ASP A 92 -0.02 -5.42 -5.98
C ASP A 92 0.76 -4.57 -4.97
N ILE A 93 0.83 -3.26 -5.17
CA ILE A 93 1.43 -2.30 -4.25
C ILE A 93 0.25 -1.58 -3.60
N ASN A 94 -0.12 -2.05 -2.41
CA ASN A 94 -1.26 -1.53 -1.67
C ASN A 94 -0.85 -0.35 -0.80
N ILE A 95 -1.63 0.71 -0.88
CA ILE A 95 -1.46 1.94 -0.13
C ILE A 95 -2.71 2.11 0.72
N ASP A 96 -2.52 1.89 2.02
CA ASP A 96 -3.56 2.10 3.01
C ASP A 96 -2.98 2.98 4.11
N SER A 97 -3.40 4.24 4.05
CA SER A 97 -2.82 5.40 4.72
C SER A 97 -1.43 5.80 4.23
N MET A 98 -1.14 7.10 4.34
CA MET A 98 0.16 7.71 4.05
C MET A 98 0.68 8.44 5.29
N ASN A 99 2.00 8.55 5.47
CA ASN A 99 2.56 9.34 6.57
C ASN A 99 2.33 10.86 6.35
N VAL A 100 1.34 11.42 7.07
CA VAL A 100 0.99 12.85 7.03
C VAL A 100 1.68 13.69 8.12
N TRP A 101 2.69 13.15 8.79
CA TRP A 101 3.32 13.75 9.99
C TRP A 101 4.78 14.16 9.82
N GLY A 102 5.30 14.08 8.60
CA GLY A 102 6.63 14.56 8.21
C GLY A 102 7.64 13.45 8.00
N LYS A 103 8.87 13.82 7.65
CA LYS A 103 9.89 12.84 7.26
C LYS A 103 10.19 11.82 8.36
N ALA A 104 10.41 10.58 7.95
CA ALA A 104 10.74 9.47 8.85
C ALA A 104 12.16 8.93 8.66
N ARG A 105 12.68 8.26 9.70
CA ARG A 105 13.96 7.53 9.69
C ARG A 105 13.83 6.10 9.19
N ASP A 106 12.62 5.57 9.19
CA ASP A 106 12.29 4.23 8.75
C ASP A 106 10.98 4.23 7.95
N ILE A 107 10.67 3.08 7.37
CA ILE A 107 9.44 2.75 6.65
C ILE A 107 9.01 1.36 7.11
N GLU A 108 7.75 1.20 7.50
CA GLU A 108 7.21 -0.10 7.87
C GLU A 108 6.95 -0.94 6.62
N ASP A 109 7.49 -2.16 6.61
CA ASP A 109 7.06 -3.25 5.71
C ASP A 109 6.02 -4.10 6.43
N THR A 110 4.73 -3.84 6.21
CA THR A 110 3.66 -4.65 6.79
C THR A 110 3.64 -6.05 6.17
N SER A 111 4.19 -6.21 4.96
CA SER A 111 4.40 -7.48 4.26
C SER A 111 5.76 -8.14 4.51
N PHE A 112 6.47 -7.74 5.57
CA PHE A 112 7.86 -8.17 5.81
C PHE A 112 8.04 -9.68 5.81
N GLY A 113 9.07 -10.14 5.09
CA GLY A 113 9.47 -11.54 5.03
C GLY A 113 8.63 -12.39 4.09
N MET A 114 7.64 -11.82 3.39
CA MET A 114 6.72 -12.59 2.57
C MET A 114 7.20 -12.80 1.14
N SER A 115 7.78 -11.77 0.50
CA SER A 115 8.10 -11.82 -0.92
C SER A 115 9.47 -11.20 -1.25
N THR A 116 9.88 -11.23 -2.51
CA THR A 116 11.07 -10.52 -2.96
C THR A 116 10.86 -9.00 -3.06
N LEU A 117 9.64 -8.48 -2.82
CA LEU A 117 9.37 -7.04 -2.78
C LEU A 117 10.01 -6.38 -1.55
N ASP A 118 10.15 -7.11 -0.45
CA ASP A 118 10.82 -6.67 0.77
C ASP A 118 12.26 -6.20 0.47
N ASP A 119 12.95 -6.91 -0.42
CA ASP A 119 14.33 -6.59 -0.80
C ASP A 119 14.40 -5.29 -1.62
N ALA A 120 13.38 -5.03 -2.44
CA ALA A 120 13.25 -3.77 -3.17
C ALA A 120 12.95 -2.62 -2.22
N LEU A 121 12.03 -2.81 -1.28
CA LEU A 121 11.70 -1.83 -0.24
C LEU A 121 12.93 -1.46 0.58
N ALA A 122 13.64 -2.44 1.13
CA ALA A 122 14.84 -2.20 1.93
C ALA A 122 15.92 -1.42 1.17
N ARG A 123 16.17 -1.78 -0.09
CA ARG A 123 17.18 -1.10 -0.91
C ARG A 123 16.77 0.34 -1.25
N VAL A 124 15.52 0.56 -1.66
CA VAL A 124 15.04 1.91 -2.03
C VAL A 124 14.95 2.81 -0.80
N ALA A 125 14.47 2.29 0.33
CA ALA A 125 14.49 2.98 1.63
C ALA A 125 15.92 3.38 2.01
N GLY A 126 16.89 2.46 1.89
CA GLY A 126 18.30 2.76 2.14
C GLY A 126 18.85 3.88 1.26
N GLY A 127 18.41 3.97 0.01
CA GLY A 127 18.73 5.07 -0.91
C GLY A 127 18.16 6.44 -0.45
N GLN A 128 17.06 6.44 0.31
CA GLN A 128 16.50 7.63 0.95
C GLN A 128 17.15 7.94 2.32
N GLY A 129 18.10 7.12 2.77
CA GLY A 129 18.66 7.20 4.12
C GLY A 129 17.72 6.68 5.21
N ARG A 130 16.73 5.86 4.83
CA ARG A 130 15.75 5.22 5.73
C ARG A 130 16.04 3.73 5.89
N ILE A 131 15.52 3.14 6.96
CA ILE A 131 15.59 1.70 7.21
C ILE A 131 14.19 1.10 7.01
N ALA A 132 14.08 0.05 6.20
CA ALA A 132 12.85 -0.74 6.18
C ALA A 132 12.79 -1.61 7.45
N ILE A 133 11.71 -1.49 8.22
CA ILE A 133 11.50 -2.23 9.47
C ILE A 133 10.30 -3.17 9.34
N PRO A 134 10.29 -4.32 10.04
CA PRO A 134 9.10 -5.15 10.09
C PRO A 134 7.94 -4.42 10.78
N ASN A 135 6.71 -4.89 10.56
CA ASN A 135 5.54 -4.45 11.34
C ASN A 135 5.83 -4.55 12.84
N PRO A 136 5.83 -3.43 13.59
CA PRO A 136 6.11 -3.43 15.03
C PRO A 136 4.98 -4.04 15.88
N ARG A 137 3.82 -4.32 15.27
CA ARG A 137 2.59 -4.81 15.90
C ARG A 137 2.01 -6.02 15.14
N PRO A 138 2.77 -7.12 14.96
CA PRO A 138 2.33 -8.26 14.17
C PRO A 138 1.06 -8.91 14.72
N GLU A 139 0.79 -8.78 16.02
CA GLU A 139 -0.42 -9.30 16.69
C GLU A 139 -1.72 -8.65 16.21
N LYS A 140 -1.66 -7.45 15.61
CA LYS A 140 -2.84 -6.80 15.00
C LYS A 140 -3.23 -7.41 13.65
N GLY A 141 -2.34 -8.20 13.04
CA GLY A 141 -2.61 -8.92 11.80
C GLY A 141 -2.90 -8.04 10.59
N SER A 142 -2.34 -6.82 10.53
CA SER A 142 -2.66 -5.80 9.51
C SER A 142 -2.54 -6.33 8.07
N ILE A 143 -1.57 -7.20 7.80
CA ILE A 143 -1.38 -7.83 6.48
C ILE A 143 -2.58 -8.66 5.98
N TYR A 144 -3.48 -9.07 6.90
CA TYR A 144 -4.69 -9.86 6.62
C TYR A 144 -5.97 -9.01 6.60
N ARG A 145 -5.84 -7.69 6.78
CA ARG A 145 -6.93 -6.76 7.06
C ARG A 145 -6.96 -5.56 6.13
N ALA A 146 -6.16 -5.56 5.07
CA ALA A 146 -6.17 -4.56 4.01
C ALA A 146 -6.34 -5.25 2.65
N ASP A 147 -6.69 -4.47 1.62
CA ASP A 147 -7.03 -4.97 0.29
C ASP A 147 -5.95 -5.85 -0.35
N ASN A 148 -4.67 -5.62 -0.02
CA ASN A 148 -3.54 -6.43 -0.46
C ASN A 148 -3.76 -7.93 -0.18
N PHE A 149 -4.47 -8.25 0.90
CA PHE A 149 -4.74 -9.62 1.32
C PHE A 149 -5.57 -10.39 0.29
N GLU A 150 -6.52 -9.73 -0.38
CA GLU A 150 -7.36 -10.38 -1.40
C GLU A 150 -6.54 -10.75 -2.65
N PHE A 151 -5.59 -9.89 -3.04
CA PHE A 151 -4.62 -10.18 -4.09
C PHE A 151 -3.67 -11.31 -3.68
N ALA A 152 -3.17 -11.27 -2.45
CA ALA A 152 -2.29 -12.30 -1.91
C ALA A 152 -2.99 -13.67 -1.85
N LYS A 153 -4.23 -13.72 -1.37
CA LYS A 153 -5.09 -14.91 -1.39
C LYS A 153 -5.33 -15.45 -2.79
N ALA A 154 -5.29 -14.61 -3.83
CA ALA A 154 -5.37 -15.03 -5.22
C ALA A 154 -4.01 -15.50 -5.79
N GLY A 155 -2.93 -15.26 -5.06
CA GLY A 155 -1.56 -15.66 -5.38
C GLY A 155 -0.68 -14.53 -5.90
N VAL A 156 -1.18 -13.30 -6.05
CA VAL A 156 -0.38 -12.17 -6.54
C VAL A 156 0.51 -11.66 -5.39
N PRO A 157 1.85 -11.61 -5.55
CA PRO A 157 2.74 -10.96 -4.58
C PRO A 157 2.30 -9.54 -4.26
N SER A 158 2.27 -9.17 -2.98
CA SER A 158 1.87 -7.83 -2.56
C SER A 158 2.97 -7.15 -1.75
N LEU A 159 3.14 -5.85 -1.97
CA LEU A 159 3.86 -4.96 -1.06
C LEU A 159 2.82 -4.09 -0.35
N TYR A 160 2.88 -4.07 0.99
CA TYR A 160 2.05 -3.19 1.81
C TYR A 160 2.97 -2.47 2.79
N ILE A 161 3.08 -1.15 2.61
CA ILE A 161 3.79 -0.29 3.56
C ILE A 161 2.82 0.19 4.63
N GLY A 162 3.31 0.34 5.86
CA GLY A 162 2.56 0.97 6.94
C GLY A 162 3.07 2.36 7.25
N ASP A 163 2.38 3.04 8.16
CA ASP A 163 2.63 4.42 8.61
C ASP A 163 3.23 4.47 10.03
N LYS A 164 3.63 3.32 10.59
CA LYS A 164 4.20 3.19 11.95
C LYS A 164 5.69 3.52 11.95
N GLU A 165 5.98 4.80 11.71
CA GLU A 165 7.33 5.30 11.43
C GLU A 165 7.88 6.23 12.53
N HIS A 166 9.20 6.19 12.74
CA HIS A 166 9.91 7.08 13.65
C HIS A 166 10.29 8.39 12.95
N LEU A 167 9.51 9.44 13.23
CA LEU A 167 9.67 10.77 12.63
C LEU A 167 11.01 11.43 13.00
N VAL A 168 11.68 12.02 11.99
CA VAL A 168 12.95 12.76 12.14
C VAL A 168 12.81 13.93 13.14
N ALA A 169 11.66 14.60 13.15
CA ALA A 169 11.38 15.73 14.02
C ALA A 169 11.16 15.35 15.50
N ARG A 170 11.00 14.06 15.81
CA ARG A 170 10.79 13.55 17.17
C ARG A 170 12.02 12.81 17.68
N ALA A 171 12.13 12.67 19.01
CA ALA A 171 13.16 11.83 19.61
C ALA A 171 13.02 10.37 19.12
N PRO A 172 14.13 9.60 18.98
CA PRO A 172 14.05 8.22 18.47
C PRO A 172 13.18 7.26 19.29
N ASP A 173 12.97 7.55 20.58
CA ASP A 173 12.15 6.79 21.52
C ASP A 173 10.77 7.43 21.78
N ALA A 174 10.42 8.49 21.06
CA ALA A 174 9.11 9.10 21.18
C ALA A 174 8.01 8.13 20.70
N PRO A 175 6.80 8.17 21.30
CA PRO A 175 5.65 7.44 20.79
C PRO A 175 5.39 7.74 19.31
N LEU A 176 5.01 6.70 18.57
CA LEU A 176 4.72 6.80 17.15
C LEU A 176 3.47 7.67 16.93
N ARG A 177 3.49 8.48 15.87
CA ARG A 177 2.33 9.28 15.51
C ARG A 177 1.13 8.44 15.10
N ALA A 178 1.37 7.34 14.41
CA ALA A 178 0.36 6.36 14.07
C ALA A 178 -0.33 5.78 15.33
N ASP A 179 0.35 5.70 16.47
CA ASP A 179 -0.25 5.21 17.71
C ASP A 179 -1.21 6.23 18.34
N GLU A 180 -0.85 7.52 18.25
CA GLU A 180 -1.73 8.62 18.64
C GLU A 180 -2.97 8.66 17.73
N PHE A 181 -2.78 8.45 16.43
CA PHE A 181 -3.86 8.37 15.44
C PHE A 181 -4.79 7.17 15.70
N ASP A 182 -4.23 5.96 15.85
CA ASP A 182 -4.97 4.74 16.21
C ASP A 182 -5.88 4.93 17.44
N LEU A 183 -5.39 5.71 18.42
CA LEU A 183 -6.09 5.92 19.70
C LEU A 183 -7.20 6.98 19.62
N HIS A 184 -7.04 7.99 18.77
CA HIS A 184 -7.86 9.20 18.83
C HIS A 184 -8.66 9.48 17.56
N ASP A 185 -8.21 9.03 16.41
CA ASP A 185 -8.70 9.48 15.11
C ASP A 185 -9.09 8.32 14.18
N TYR A 186 -8.45 7.15 14.29
CA TYR A 186 -8.78 5.98 13.46
C TYR A 186 -10.25 5.58 13.61
N HIS A 187 -10.95 5.48 12.48
CA HIS A 187 -12.38 5.19 12.42
C HIS A 187 -13.24 6.14 13.25
N GLN A 188 -12.79 7.39 13.42
CA GLN A 188 -13.52 8.46 14.09
C GLN A 188 -13.85 9.60 13.13
N VAL A 189 -14.85 10.40 13.48
CA VAL A 189 -15.19 11.64 12.75
C VAL A 189 -14.05 12.67 12.74
N SER A 190 -13.06 12.51 13.63
CA SER A 190 -11.88 13.38 13.72
C SER A 190 -10.73 13.00 12.78
N ASP A 191 -10.86 11.92 11.98
CA ASP A 191 -9.96 11.66 10.85
C ASP A 191 -10.22 12.66 9.71
N GLU A 192 -9.73 13.87 9.94
CA GLU A 192 -9.85 15.02 9.05
C GLU A 192 -8.46 15.54 8.66
N VAL A 193 -8.39 16.32 7.58
CA VAL A 193 -7.18 17.06 7.24
C VAL A 193 -6.88 18.06 8.34
N LYS A 194 -5.76 17.89 9.05
CA LYS A 194 -5.40 18.74 10.18
C LYS A 194 -4.40 19.84 9.76
N PRO A 195 -4.48 21.05 10.36
CA PRO A 195 -3.56 22.14 10.04
C PRO A 195 -2.08 21.85 10.32
N ASP A 196 -1.79 20.86 11.17
CA ASP A 196 -0.44 20.44 11.57
C ASP A 196 0.12 19.30 10.70
N TRP A 197 -0.58 18.89 9.63
CA TRP A 197 -0.04 17.90 8.69
C TRP A 197 1.25 18.40 8.03
N ASP A 198 2.26 17.52 8.02
CA ASP A 198 3.49 17.68 7.25
C ASP A 198 3.55 16.54 6.23
N LEU A 199 3.14 16.84 5.00
CA LEU A 199 3.11 15.85 3.91
C LEU A 199 4.50 15.46 3.39
N SER A 200 5.60 15.97 3.97
CA SER A 200 6.94 15.58 3.53
C SER A 200 7.24 14.10 3.73
N GLY A 201 6.60 13.43 4.69
CA GLY A 201 6.62 11.96 4.86
C GLY A 201 5.94 11.25 3.69
N ALA A 202 4.68 11.59 3.42
CA ALA A 202 3.91 11.05 2.29
C ALA A 202 4.63 11.25 0.94
N VAL A 203 5.35 12.36 0.76
CA VAL A 203 6.19 12.57 -0.42
C VAL A 203 7.37 11.59 -0.47
N GLN A 204 8.04 11.32 0.65
CA GLN A 204 9.11 10.31 0.70
C GLN A 204 8.57 8.92 0.36
N ASP A 205 7.41 8.55 0.91
CA ASP A 205 6.79 7.25 0.68
C ASP A 205 6.34 7.10 -0.77
N ALA A 206 5.67 8.12 -1.34
CA ALA A 206 5.27 8.11 -2.74
C ALA A 206 6.49 8.02 -3.69
N GLN A 207 7.60 8.71 -3.39
CA GLN A 207 8.84 8.59 -4.16
C GLN A 207 9.43 7.18 -4.07
N LEU A 208 9.39 6.57 -2.89
CA LEU A 208 9.85 5.21 -2.66
C LEU A 208 9.00 4.22 -3.48
N LEU A 209 7.68 4.30 -3.39
CA LEU A 209 6.76 3.42 -4.12
C LEU A 209 6.85 3.61 -5.63
N PHE A 210 7.10 4.85 -6.08
CA PHE A 210 7.36 5.14 -7.49
C PHE A 210 8.59 4.37 -8.01
N VAL A 211 9.71 4.44 -7.29
CA VAL A 211 10.96 3.74 -7.69
C VAL A 211 10.74 2.23 -7.69
N ILE A 212 10.13 1.68 -6.64
CA ILE A 212 9.84 0.23 -6.56
C ILE A 212 8.94 -0.20 -7.71
N GLY A 213 7.85 0.52 -7.96
CA GLY A 213 6.93 0.19 -9.05
C GLY A 213 7.57 0.29 -10.44
N ASP A 214 8.45 1.27 -10.67
CA ASP A 214 9.20 1.38 -11.92
C ASP A 214 10.17 0.20 -12.11
N GLU A 215 10.87 -0.20 -11.06
CA GLU A 215 11.78 -1.35 -11.10
C GLU A 215 11.05 -2.67 -11.34
N VAL A 216 9.90 -2.88 -10.68
CA VAL A 216 9.06 -4.06 -10.92
C VAL A 216 8.53 -4.04 -12.35
N ALA A 217 8.02 -2.91 -12.82
CA ALA A 217 7.46 -2.78 -14.17
C ALA A 217 8.52 -2.98 -15.27
N ASN A 218 9.79 -2.61 -15.02
CA ASN A 218 10.89 -2.76 -15.96
C ASN A 218 11.74 -4.02 -15.78
N GLY A 219 11.59 -4.72 -14.66
CA GLY A 219 12.39 -5.87 -14.25
C GLY A 219 12.21 -7.09 -15.15
N ALA A 220 13.26 -7.91 -15.28
CA ALA A 220 13.19 -9.12 -16.11
C ALA A 220 12.39 -10.26 -15.45
N LYS A 221 12.30 -10.25 -14.12
CA LYS A 221 11.66 -11.30 -13.32
C LYS A 221 10.41 -10.76 -12.64
N PHE A 222 9.44 -11.65 -12.43
CA PHE A 222 8.30 -11.37 -11.58
C PHE A 222 8.79 -11.38 -10.12
N PRO A 223 8.23 -10.52 -9.25
CA PRO A 223 8.34 -10.72 -7.82
C PRO A 223 7.80 -12.10 -7.43
N GLU A 224 8.39 -12.72 -6.42
CA GLU A 224 8.06 -14.07 -5.99
C GLU A 224 7.77 -14.11 -4.48
N TRP A 225 6.81 -14.94 -4.09
CA TRP A 225 6.65 -15.31 -2.68
C TRP A 225 7.87 -16.12 -2.22
N LYS A 226 8.40 -15.79 -1.03
CA LYS A 226 9.52 -16.49 -0.40
C LYS A 226 9.13 -17.94 -0.05
N PRO A 227 10.11 -18.87 0.02
CA PRO A 227 9.83 -20.25 0.42
C PRO A 227 9.11 -20.34 1.77
N GLY A 228 8.10 -21.22 1.85
CA GLY A 228 7.28 -21.39 3.07
C GLY A 228 6.14 -20.40 3.24
N ASN A 229 6.06 -19.34 2.43
CA ASN A 229 4.92 -18.43 2.45
C ASN A 229 3.63 -19.12 1.96
N GLU A 230 2.52 -18.89 2.65
CA GLU A 230 1.24 -19.58 2.42
C GLU A 230 0.59 -19.29 1.06
N PHE A 231 0.87 -18.14 0.44
CA PHE A 231 0.32 -17.75 -0.86
C PHE A 231 1.10 -18.35 -2.04
N LYS A 232 2.32 -18.83 -1.80
CA LYS A 232 3.21 -19.37 -2.83
C LYS A 232 2.59 -20.54 -3.62
N PRO A 233 1.98 -21.57 -3.00
CA PRO A 233 1.43 -22.70 -3.75
C PRO A 233 0.37 -22.28 -4.77
N ARG A 234 -0.47 -21.29 -4.42
CA ARG A 234 -1.49 -20.77 -5.33
C ARG A 234 -0.89 -19.99 -6.49
N ARG A 235 0.12 -19.15 -6.22
CA ARG A 235 0.88 -18.46 -7.29
C ARG A 235 1.52 -19.46 -8.24
N ASP A 236 2.22 -20.45 -7.71
CA ASP A 236 2.89 -21.47 -8.51
C ASP A 236 1.89 -22.25 -9.39
N ALA A 237 0.72 -22.60 -8.85
CA ALA A 237 -0.34 -23.25 -9.61
C ALA A 237 -0.92 -22.35 -10.71
N MET A 238 -1.10 -21.06 -10.43
CA MET A 238 -1.57 -20.06 -11.39
C MET A 238 -0.57 -19.88 -12.56
N MET A 239 0.72 -19.81 -12.28
CA MET A 239 1.77 -19.61 -13.30
C MET A 239 2.03 -20.84 -14.18
N ARG A 240 1.59 -22.04 -13.77
CA ARG A 240 1.72 -23.28 -14.57
C ARG A 240 0.62 -23.45 -15.62
N LYS A 241 -0.48 -22.69 -15.53
CA LYS A 241 -1.59 -22.82 -16.48
C LYS A 241 -1.12 -22.32 -17.86
N PRO A 242 -1.30 -23.13 -18.92
CA PRO A 242 -0.81 -22.84 -20.27
C PRO A 242 -1.46 -21.62 -20.91
#